data_AF-X0ZNH5-F1
#
_entry.id   AF-X0ZNH5-F1
#
_cell.length_a   1.000
_cell.length_b   1.000
_cell.length_c   1.000
_cell.angle_alpha   90.00
_cell.angle_beta   90.00
_cell.angle_gamma   90.00
#
_symmetry.space_group_name_H-M   'P 1'
#
loop_
_entity.id
_entity.type
_entity.pdbx_description
1 polymer ?
#
loop_
_entity_poly.entity_id
_entity_poly.type
_entity_poly.pdbx_seq_one_letter_code
_entity_poly.pdbx_strand_id
1 'polypeptide(L)'
;DVDSRRLFCDAVHAVDDSINFKKYKHIVIVHAGYGQETSGKLSDLWSAYYIFRPPVYADGLILTKVIVVPEDQAEGKNTLGVYAHEFMHSLGLPDLYPAKGLKKKYLDMYDVMDGGFKNGESPGGSSPSHPGAWSKLQLGWPVKTRMIYSGSIENVTIWPLEDKSDKIQAVILPSSNGRYYLVEVRQKSGFDKYLPESGVLITLVNEKLPPQSGMVR
;
A
#
# COMPACT_ATOMS: atom_id res chain seq x y z
N ASP A 1 -9.04 -4.91 17.15
CA ASP A 1 -8.88 -3.74 18.02
C ASP A 1 -10.27 -3.28 18.46
N VAL A 2 -10.56 -3.35 19.76
CA VAL A 2 -11.87 -3.00 20.32
C VAL A 2 -12.03 -1.48 20.41
N ASP A 3 -10.95 -0.76 20.68
CA ASP A 3 -10.94 0.68 20.86
C ASP A 3 -11.11 1.39 19.51
N SER A 4 -10.41 0.93 18.48
CA SER A 4 -10.62 1.42 17.10
C SER A 4 -12.06 1.16 16.59
N ARG A 5 -12.70 0.05 17.00
CA ARG A 5 -14.11 -0.21 16.63
C ARG A 5 -15.04 0.78 17.32
N ARG A 6 -14.80 1.05 18.61
CA ARG A 6 -15.62 1.99 19.39
C ARG A 6 -15.48 3.40 18.85
N LEU A 7 -14.25 3.82 18.55
CA LEU A 7 -13.95 5.08 17.87
C LEU A 7 -14.70 5.21 16.55
N PHE A 8 -14.71 4.16 15.72
CA PHE A 8 -15.47 4.18 14.46
C PHE A 8 -16.97 4.41 14.68
N CYS A 9 -17.56 3.69 15.64
CA CYS A 9 -18.98 3.84 15.97
C CYS A 9 -19.30 5.25 16.46
N ASP A 10 -18.51 5.76 17.40
CA ASP A 10 -18.73 7.07 18.02
C ASP A 10 -18.51 8.21 17.01
N ALA A 11 -17.49 8.11 16.16
CA ALA A 11 -17.21 9.09 15.11
C ALA A 11 -18.32 9.16 14.05
N VAL A 12 -18.86 8.02 13.61
CA VAL A 12 -19.98 8.00 12.65
C VAL A 12 -21.21 8.66 13.27
N HIS A 13 -21.61 8.26 14.48
CA HIS A 13 -22.79 8.83 15.14
C HIS A 13 -22.63 10.32 15.44
N ALA A 14 -21.42 10.79 15.76
CA ALA A 14 -21.16 12.19 16.06
C ALA A 14 -21.39 13.12 14.84
N VAL A 15 -21.28 12.60 13.61
CA VAL A 15 -21.40 13.40 12.39
C VAL A 15 -22.61 13.04 11.52
N ASP A 16 -23.37 11.99 11.87
CA ASP A 16 -24.48 11.44 11.06
C ASP A 16 -25.54 12.51 10.71
N ASP A 17 -25.88 13.39 11.65
CA ASP A 17 -26.85 14.48 11.42
C ASP A 17 -26.34 15.57 10.44
N SER A 18 -25.03 15.62 10.19
CA SER A 18 -24.38 16.68 9.41
C SER A 18 -23.74 16.19 8.10
N ILE A 19 -23.45 14.90 8.01
CA ILE A 19 -22.74 14.28 6.89
C ILE A 19 -23.61 13.18 6.30
N ASN A 20 -23.87 13.29 4.99
CA ASN A 20 -24.49 12.22 4.23
C ASN A 20 -23.42 11.27 3.67
N PHE A 21 -23.24 10.12 4.30
CA PHE A 21 -22.28 9.08 3.97
C PHE A 21 -22.47 8.48 2.58
N LYS A 22 -23.66 8.59 1.95
CA LYS A 22 -23.88 8.12 0.56
C LYS A 22 -23.01 8.85 -0.46
N LYS A 23 -22.53 10.04 -0.13
CA LYS A 23 -21.67 10.86 -1.00
C LYS A 23 -20.21 10.39 -1.02
N TYR A 24 -19.81 9.51 -0.12
CA TYR A 24 -18.41 9.13 0.09
C TYR A 24 -18.19 7.64 -0.11
N LYS A 25 -16.99 7.27 -0.59
CA LYS A 25 -16.57 5.88 -0.79
C LYS A 25 -15.66 5.35 0.32
N HIS A 26 -14.98 6.25 1.01
CA HIS A 26 -14.01 5.94 2.05
C HIS A 26 -14.31 6.79 3.28
N ILE A 27 -14.13 6.20 4.45
CA ILE A 27 -14.15 6.89 5.74
C ILE A 27 -12.74 6.83 6.29
N VAL A 28 -12.18 7.99 6.62
CA VAL A 28 -10.86 8.12 7.26
C VAL A 28 -11.08 8.80 8.59
N ILE A 29 -10.66 8.16 9.67
CA ILE A 29 -10.63 8.74 11.02
C ILE A 29 -9.19 9.07 11.34
N VAL A 30 -8.95 10.35 11.58
CA VAL A 30 -7.69 10.85 12.13
C VAL A 30 -7.87 10.97 13.64
N HIS A 31 -7.18 10.14 14.42
CA HIS A 31 -7.29 10.16 15.88
C HIS A 31 -6.18 11.01 16.51
N ALA A 32 -6.47 11.56 17.69
CA ALA A 32 -5.47 12.31 18.45
C ALA A 32 -4.32 11.42 18.95
N GLY A 33 -3.13 12.01 19.09
CA GLY A 33 -1.92 11.35 19.56
C GLY A 33 -1.18 10.54 18.48
N TYR A 34 -0.27 9.69 18.95
CA TYR A 34 0.62 8.91 18.09
C TYR A 34 -0.02 7.59 17.65
N GLY A 35 0.41 7.09 16.49
CA GLY A 35 0.12 5.72 16.06
C GLY A 35 0.97 4.69 16.83
N GLN A 36 0.37 3.57 17.21
CA GLN A 36 1.04 2.48 17.92
C GLN A 36 2.23 1.90 17.14
N GLU A 37 2.17 1.95 15.80
CA GLU A 37 3.20 1.44 14.90
C GLU A 37 4.56 2.14 15.06
N THR A 38 4.57 3.37 15.58
CA THR A 38 5.82 4.10 15.91
C THR A 38 6.02 4.27 17.40
N SER A 39 4.96 4.47 18.18
CA SER A 39 5.10 4.69 19.62
C SER A 39 5.40 3.41 20.41
N GLY A 40 4.96 2.25 19.90
CA GLY A 40 5.03 0.96 20.59
C GLY A 40 4.14 0.85 21.83
N LYS A 41 3.34 1.87 22.17
CA LYS A 41 2.48 1.87 23.35
C LYS A 41 1.16 1.20 23.04
N LEU A 42 0.80 0.17 23.81
CA LEU A 42 -0.48 -0.54 23.64
C LEU A 42 -1.73 0.31 23.93
N SER A 43 -1.56 1.49 24.52
CA SER A 43 -2.63 2.47 24.75
C SER A 43 -2.94 3.33 23.51
N ASP A 44 -2.04 3.35 22.55
CA ASP A 44 -2.21 4.08 21.29
C ASP A 44 -2.89 3.16 20.28
N LEU A 45 -3.64 3.72 19.33
CA LEU A 45 -4.32 2.94 18.29
C LEU A 45 -3.34 2.56 17.18
N TRP A 46 -3.47 1.34 16.66
CA TRP A 46 -2.68 0.89 15.51
C TRP A 46 -3.31 1.39 14.21
N SER A 47 -2.53 2.02 13.34
CA SER A 47 -3.03 2.44 12.03
C SER A 47 -3.43 1.24 11.18
N ALA A 48 -4.66 1.23 10.66
CA ALA A 48 -5.10 0.18 9.74
C ALA A 48 -6.33 0.60 8.92
N TYR A 49 -6.47 -0.03 7.76
CA TYR A 49 -7.75 -0.22 7.09
C TYR A 49 -8.52 -1.39 7.74
N TYR A 50 -9.43 -1.04 8.64
CA TYR A 50 -10.23 -2.01 9.38
C TYR A 50 -11.49 -2.42 8.62
N ILE A 51 -11.86 -3.69 8.80
CA ILE A 51 -13.19 -4.21 8.49
C ILE A 51 -13.82 -4.70 9.79
N PHE A 52 -14.76 -3.93 10.33
CA PHE A 52 -15.39 -4.21 11.62
C PHE A 52 -16.70 -4.99 11.51
N ARG A 53 -16.93 -5.82 12.54
CA ARG A 53 -18.22 -6.44 12.85
C ARG A 53 -18.48 -6.30 14.36
N PRO A 54 -19.72 -5.99 14.81
CA PRO A 54 -20.89 -5.65 14.00
C PRO A 54 -20.72 -4.32 13.23
N PRO A 55 -21.47 -4.12 12.13
CA PRO A 55 -21.43 -2.89 11.35
C PRO A 55 -22.01 -1.69 12.11
N VAL A 56 -21.73 -0.49 11.60
CA VAL A 56 -22.41 0.75 11.98
C VAL A 56 -23.45 1.08 10.90
N TYR A 57 -24.63 1.54 11.29
CA TYR A 57 -25.70 1.91 10.37
C TYR A 57 -25.86 3.42 10.36
N ALA A 58 -25.78 4.04 9.19
CA ALA A 58 -25.89 5.48 9.00
C ALA A 58 -26.40 5.73 7.58
N ASP A 59 -27.30 6.70 7.39
CA ASP A 59 -27.97 6.99 6.10
C ASP A 59 -28.62 5.80 5.37
N GLY A 60 -28.93 4.71 6.07
CA GLY A 60 -29.39 3.46 5.45
C GLY A 60 -28.28 2.66 4.73
N LEU A 61 -27.02 2.97 5.00
CA LEU A 61 -25.85 2.18 4.61
C LEU A 61 -25.43 1.23 5.72
N ILE A 62 -24.76 0.14 5.34
CA ILE A 62 -24.07 -0.77 6.26
C ILE A 62 -22.58 -0.44 6.21
N LEU A 63 -22.12 0.35 7.17
CA LEU A 63 -20.74 0.80 7.23
C LEU A 63 -19.91 -0.24 7.99
N THR A 64 -18.92 -0.81 7.30
CA THR A 64 -18.03 -1.84 7.87
C THR A 64 -16.56 -1.51 7.73
N LYS A 65 -16.20 -0.59 6.84
CA LYS A 65 -14.82 -0.35 6.45
C LYS A 65 -14.40 1.07 6.78
N VAL A 66 -13.24 1.23 7.40
CA VAL A 66 -12.73 2.52 7.85
C VAL A 66 -11.20 2.48 7.87
N ILE A 67 -10.58 3.57 7.45
CA ILE A 67 -9.16 3.82 7.67
C ILE A 67 -9.03 4.56 9.00
N VAL A 68 -8.27 4.02 9.94
CA VAL A 68 -7.93 4.69 11.21
C VAL A 68 -6.44 4.98 11.18
N VAL A 69 -6.08 6.26 11.33
CA VAL A 69 -4.70 6.74 11.29
C VAL A 69 -4.52 7.86 12.34
N PRO A 70 -3.30 8.10 12.85
CA PRO A 70 -3.06 9.12 13.86
C PRO A 70 -2.90 10.52 13.25
N GLU A 71 -3.08 11.55 14.06
CA GLU A 71 -2.69 12.92 13.71
C GLU A 71 -1.16 13.09 13.65
N ASP A 72 -0.41 12.28 14.41
CA ASP A 72 1.06 12.36 14.48
C ASP A 72 1.73 10.98 14.62
N GLN A 73 3.04 10.91 14.43
CA GLN A 73 3.84 9.70 14.65
C GLN A 73 4.93 9.96 15.70
N ALA A 74 5.24 8.95 16.50
CA ALA A 74 6.33 9.06 17.46
C ALA A 74 7.68 9.23 16.76
N GLU A 75 8.67 9.72 17.51
CA GLU A 75 10.05 9.95 17.06
C GLU A 75 10.17 10.99 15.92
N GLY A 76 9.15 11.81 15.69
CA GLY A 76 9.15 12.85 14.65
C GLY A 76 8.99 12.30 13.22
N LYS A 77 8.54 11.05 13.07
CA LYS A 77 8.19 10.46 11.77
C LYS A 77 7.01 11.20 11.15
N ASN A 78 6.92 11.14 9.83
CA ASN A 78 5.80 11.76 9.13
C ASN A 78 4.65 10.76 8.91
N THR A 79 3.41 11.24 9.06
CA THR A 79 2.19 10.42 8.91
C THR A 79 1.88 10.04 7.47
N LEU A 80 2.39 10.78 6.47
CA LEU A 80 2.03 10.61 5.06
C LEU A 80 2.23 9.18 4.56
N GLY A 81 3.32 8.53 4.95
CA GLY A 81 3.62 7.17 4.58
C GLY A 81 2.55 6.17 5.03
N VAL A 82 2.18 6.24 6.30
CA VAL A 82 1.13 5.39 6.88
C VAL A 82 -0.22 5.68 6.21
N TYR A 83 -0.54 6.95 5.96
CA TYR A 83 -1.78 7.33 5.27
C TYR A 83 -1.83 6.74 3.86
N ALA A 84 -0.72 6.80 3.13
CA ALA A 84 -0.61 6.20 1.80
C ALA A 84 -0.79 4.68 1.87
N HIS A 85 -0.11 4.00 2.80
CA HIS A 85 -0.21 2.55 2.99
C HIS A 85 -1.65 2.10 3.25
N GLU A 86 -2.32 2.71 4.23
CA GLU A 86 -3.69 2.34 4.59
C GLU A 86 -4.71 2.70 3.51
N PHE A 87 -4.47 3.80 2.79
CA PHE A 87 -5.32 4.15 1.66
C PHE A 87 -5.24 3.09 0.55
N MET A 88 -4.07 2.54 0.28
CA MET A 88 -3.88 1.49 -0.74
C MET A 88 -4.59 0.17 -0.36
N HIS A 89 -4.67 -0.18 0.94
CA HIS A 89 -5.55 -1.26 1.39
C HIS A 89 -7.02 -1.00 1.08
N SER A 90 -7.47 0.24 1.23
CA SER A 90 -8.85 0.60 0.90
C SER A 90 -9.17 0.48 -0.60
N LEU A 91 -8.13 0.55 -1.45
CA LEU A 91 -8.22 0.30 -2.89
C LEU A 91 -8.13 -1.19 -3.26
N GLY A 92 -7.79 -2.06 -2.31
CA GLY A 92 -7.80 -3.51 -2.48
C GLY A 92 -6.42 -4.17 -2.55
N LEU A 93 -5.33 -3.45 -2.25
CA LEU A 93 -4.01 -4.07 -2.17
C LEU A 93 -3.80 -4.79 -0.82
N PRO A 94 -3.13 -5.95 -0.85
CA PRO A 94 -2.68 -6.63 0.37
C PRO A 94 -1.35 -6.08 0.86
N ASP A 95 -0.99 -6.41 2.10
CA ASP A 95 0.38 -6.25 2.59
C ASP A 95 1.33 -7.16 1.80
N LEU A 96 2.44 -6.58 1.36
CA LEU A 96 3.49 -7.27 0.63
C LEU A 96 4.70 -7.58 1.49
N TYR A 97 4.88 -6.96 2.66
CA TYR A 97 5.97 -7.30 3.60
C TYR A 97 5.80 -8.70 4.23
N PRO A 98 6.88 -9.35 4.71
CA PRO A 98 6.79 -10.63 5.39
C PRO A 98 5.96 -10.60 6.67
N ALA A 99 5.15 -11.63 6.88
CA ALA A 99 4.37 -11.79 8.10
C ALA A 99 5.26 -11.72 9.35
N LYS A 100 4.72 -11.14 10.43
CA LYS A 100 5.44 -10.94 11.68
C LYS A 100 6.13 -12.23 12.13
N GLY A 101 7.43 -12.14 12.42
CA GLY A 101 8.28 -13.26 12.82
C GLY A 101 9.08 -13.90 11.68
N LEU A 102 8.79 -13.59 10.41
CA LEU A 102 9.61 -14.00 9.28
C LEU A 102 10.79 -13.04 9.09
N LYS A 103 12.02 -13.55 9.21
CA LYS A 103 13.25 -12.81 8.88
C LYS A 103 13.54 -12.86 7.38
N LYS A 104 12.65 -12.28 6.57
CA LYS A 104 12.79 -12.16 5.11
C LYS A 104 12.71 -10.71 4.69
N LYS A 105 13.08 -10.44 3.44
CA LYS A 105 12.82 -9.18 2.73
C LYS A 105 12.23 -9.54 1.38
N TYR A 106 11.27 -8.75 0.93
CA TYR A 106 10.65 -8.91 -0.38
C TYR A 106 10.94 -7.64 -1.19
N LEU A 107 10.00 -6.71 -1.30
CA LEU A 107 10.15 -5.46 -2.04
C LEU A 107 10.83 -4.35 -1.20
N ASP A 108 10.72 -4.43 0.14
CA ASP A 108 11.27 -3.44 1.08
C ASP A 108 10.89 -2.01 0.66
N MET A 109 11.86 -1.10 0.55
CA MET A 109 11.65 0.32 0.24
C MET A 109 11.06 0.59 -1.16
N TYR A 110 10.92 -0.41 -2.04
CA TYR A 110 10.48 -0.22 -3.43
C TYR A 110 8.96 -0.25 -3.62
N ASP A 111 8.16 -0.65 -2.63
CA ASP A 111 6.70 -0.61 -2.74
C ASP A 111 6.07 -0.12 -1.43
N VAL A 112 5.10 0.79 -1.53
CA VAL A 112 4.36 1.32 -0.37
C VAL A 112 3.67 0.23 0.44
N MET A 113 3.29 -0.89 -0.17
CA MET A 113 2.69 -2.05 0.50
C MET A 113 3.70 -2.96 1.21
N ASP A 114 5.00 -2.66 1.12
CA ASP A 114 6.07 -3.32 1.88
C ASP A 114 6.75 -2.30 2.82
N GLY A 115 8.05 -2.03 2.68
CA GLY A 115 8.79 -1.07 3.50
C GLY A 115 8.72 0.36 2.98
N GLY A 116 8.27 0.54 1.74
CA GLY A 116 8.29 1.81 1.01
C GLY A 116 7.50 2.94 1.67
N PHE A 117 6.50 2.64 2.49
CA PHE A 117 5.79 3.66 3.26
C PHE A 117 6.67 4.39 4.28
N LYS A 118 7.81 3.82 4.66
CA LYS A 118 8.77 4.43 5.60
C LYS A 118 9.76 5.37 4.92
N ASN A 119 9.78 5.42 3.59
CA ASN A 119 10.66 6.30 2.84
C ASN A 119 10.40 7.79 3.17
N GLY A 120 11.44 8.59 3.11
CA GLY A 120 11.38 10.01 3.44
C GLY A 120 12.68 10.55 3.99
N GLU A 121 12.70 11.86 4.18
CA GLU A 121 13.71 12.52 5.00
C GLU A 121 13.70 11.94 6.40
N SER A 122 14.88 11.80 7.01
CA SER A 122 15.02 11.34 8.39
C SER A 122 14.08 12.15 9.30
N PRO A 123 13.23 11.49 10.12
CA PRO A 123 13.30 10.07 10.52
C PRO A 123 12.42 9.09 9.69
N GLY A 124 11.84 9.54 8.58
CA GLY A 124 11.11 8.72 7.61
C GLY A 124 9.62 9.06 7.49
N GLY A 125 8.95 8.41 6.52
CA GLY A 125 7.50 8.51 6.26
C GLY A 125 7.06 9.71 5.43
N SER A 126 7.95 10.65 5.11
CA SER A 126 7.59 11.90 4.40
C SER A 126 7.53 11.75 2.88
N SER A 127 7.92 10.60 2.33
CA SER A 127 7.96 10.37 0.89
C SER A 127 7.80 8.88 0.58
N PRO A 128 6.60 8.30 0.83
CA PRO A 128 6.34 6.89 0.52
C PRO A 128 6.67 6.60 -0.94
N SER A 129 7.28 5.43 -1.23
CA SER A 129 7.51 5.05 -2.63
C SER A 129 6.20 4.88 -3.39
N HIS A 130 6.26 4.98 -4.72
CA HIS A 130 5.13 4.56 -5.53
C HIS A 130 4.91 3.05 -5.41
N PRO A 131 3.65 2.59 -5.58
CA PRO A 131 3.38 1.17 -5.77
C PRO A 131 4.16 0.67 -7.00
N GLY A 132 4.74 -0.52 -6.90
CA GLY A 132 5.41 -1.19 -8.02
C GLY A 132 4.43 -1.61 -9.10
N ALA A 133 4.94 -2.08 -10.23
CA ALA A 133 4.13 -2.43 -11.40
C ALA A 133 3.09 -3.50 -11.07
N TRP A 134 3.39 -4.47 -10.19
CA TRP A 134 2.39 -5.46 -9.75
C TRP A 134 1.20 -4.78 -9.06
N SER A 135 1.48 -3.94 -8.07
CA SER A 135 0.48 -3.19 -7.30
C SER A 135 -0.35 -2.28 -8.20
N LYS A 136 0.28 -1.58 -9.15
CA LYS A 136 -0.42 -0.73 -10.13
C LYS A 136 -1.32 -1.55 -11.05
N LEU A 137 -0.83 -2.67 -11.58
CA LEU A 137 -1.63 -3.57 -12.44
C LEU A 137 -2.84 -4.15 -11.69
N GLN A 138 -2.65 -4.54 -10.42
CA GLN A 138 -3.72 -5.07 -9.57
C GLN A 138 -4.84 -4.03 -9.34
N LEU A 139 -4.49 -2.74 -9.24
CA LEU A 139 -5.45 -1.65 -9.13
C LEU A 139 -6.04 -1.18 -10.47
N GLY A 140 -5.61 -1.78 -11.59
CA GLY A 140 -5.99 -1.31 -12.93
C GLY A 140 -5.43 0.07 -13.27
N TRP A 141 -4.36 0.51 -12.58
CA TRP A 141 -3.67 1.74 -12.91
C TRP A 141 -2.87 1.58 -14.21
N PRO A 142 -2.72 2.65 -15.01
CA PRO A 142 -2.05 2.57 -16.30
C PRO A 142 -0.58 2.19 -16.12
N VAL A 143 -0.26 0.97 -16.57
CA VAL A 143 1.11 0.46 -16.75
C VAL A 143 1.13 -0.26 -18.08
N LYS A 144 1.99 0.18 -19.00
CA LYS A 144 2.12 -0.45 -20.31
C LYS A 144 3.05 -1.65 -20.21
N THR A 145 2.54 -2.82 -20.52
CA THR A 145 3.26 -4.09 -20.35
C THR A 145 3.64 -4.75 -21.68
N ARG A 146 4.73 -5.50 -21.67
CA ARG A 146 5.10 -6.42 -22.75
C ARG A 146 5.26 -7.82 -22.17
N MET A 147 4.56 -8.80 -22.73
CA MET A 147 4.70 -10.20 -22.34
C MET A 147 5.69 -10.90 -23.28
N ILE A 148 6.67 -11.61 -22.73
CA ILE A 148 7.65 -12.40 -23.49
C ILE A 148 7.58 -13.84 -22.99
N TYR A 149 7.32 -14.77 -23.91
CA TYR A 149 7.18 -16.18 -23.60
C TYR A 149 8.50 -16.94 -23.75
N SER A 150 8.61 -18.05 -23.01
CA SER A 150 9.74 -18.96 -23.11
C SER A 150 10.02 -19.38 -24.57
N GLY A 151 11.30 -19.44 -24.94
CA GLY A 151 11.75 -19.74 -26.30
C GLY A 151 11.85 -18.52 -27.24
N SER A 152 11.45 -17.33 -26.78
CA SER A 152 11.60 -16.08 -27.54
C SER A 152 12.77 -15.25 -27.02
N ILE A 153 13.49 -14.59 -27.93
CA ILE A 153 14.50 -13.59 -27.60
C ILE A 153 14.05 -12.27 -28.22
N GLU A 154 13.85 -11.25 -27.39
CA GLU A 154 13.39 -9.93 -27.81
C GLU A 154 14.25 -8.84 -27.17
N ASN A 155 14.52 -7.78 -27.92
CA ASN A 155 15.10 -6.55 -27.39
C ASN A 155 13.96 -5.59 -27.01
N VAL A 156 13.80 -5.30 -25.72
CA VAL A 156 12.76 -4.40 -25.21
C VAL A 156 13.39 -3.27 -24.41
N THR A 157 13.01 -2.03 -24.73
CA THR A 157 13.33 -0.86 -23.92
C THR A 157 12.23 -0.66 -22.87
N ILE A 158 12.60 -0.74 -21.59
CA ILE A 158 11.70 -0.51 -20.46
C ILE A 158 11.92 0.92 -19.96
N TRP A 159 10.85 1.71 -19.96
CA TRP A 159 10.86 3.08 -19.44
C TRP A 159 10.57 3.07 -17.93
N PRO A 160 11.10 4.05 -17.17
CA PRO A 160 10.83 4.15 -15.74
C PRO A 160 9.34 4.13 -15.41
N LEU A 161 8.98 3.47 -14.30
CA LEU A 161 7.58 3.35 -13.87
C LEU A 161 6.96 4.70 -13.44
N GLU A 162 7.82 5.67 -13.14
CA GLU A 162 7.47 7.06 -12.79
C GLU A 162 7.17 7.91 -14.04
N ASP A 163 7.57 7.44 -15.24
CA ASP A 163 7.32 8.12 -16.52
C ASP A 163 5.81 8.14 -16.83
N LYS A 164 5.32 9.25 -17.38
CA LYS A 164 3.89 9.44 -17.73
C LYS A 164 3.58 9.13 -19.20
N SER A 165 4.55 8.60 -19.94
CA SER A 165 4.41 8.26 -21.36
C SER A 165 3.66 6.94 -21.57
N ASP A 166 3.22 6.73 -22.80
CA ASP A 166 2.52 5.50 -23.22
C ASP A 166 3.49 4.36 -23.63
N LYS A 167 4.74 4.42 -23.15
CA LYS A 167 5.80 3.47 -23.52
C LYS A 167 5.80 2.27 -22.59
N ILE A 168 6.42 1.16 -22.99
CA ILE A 168 6.51 -0.06 -22.16
C ILE A 168 7.24 0.27 -20.85
N GLN A 169 6.58 0.01 -19.72
CA GLN A 169 7.08 0.27 -18.36
C GLN A 169 7.35 -1.00 -17.57
N ALA A 170 6.76 -2.12 -17.98
CA ALA A 170 7.03 -3.41 -17.36
C ALA A 170 7.04 -4.55 -18.38
N VAL A 171 7.88 -5.55 -18.13
CA VAL A 171 7.91 -6.80 -18.89
C VAL A 171 7.44 -7.94 -18.00
N ILE A 172 6.54 -8.76 -18.52
CA ILE A 172 6.04 -9.96 -17.84
C ILE A 172 6.66 -11.18 -18.52
N LEU A 173 7.31 -12.03 -17.74
CA LEU A 173 7.90 -13.29 -18.16
C LEU A 173 7.14 -14.45 -17.50
N PRO A 174 6.11 -15.02 -18.15
CA PRO A 174 5.35 -16.12 -17.60
C PRO A 174 6.22 -17.36 -17.41
N SER A 175 6.13 -18.00 -16.24
CA SER A 175 6.85 -19.24 -15.94
C SER A 175 5.91 -20.43 -15.81
N SER A 176 4.79 -20.27 -15.10
CA SER A 176 3.72 -21.26 -14.99
C SER A 176 2.42 -20.58 -14.57
N ASN A 177 1.31 -21.33 -14.48
CA ASN A 177 0.03 -20.75 -14.10
C ASN A 177 0.09 -20.05 -12.73
N GLY A 178 -0.14 -18.73 -12.74
CA GLY A 178 -0.08 -17.83 -11.56
C GLY A 178 1.34 -17.51 -11.09
N ARG A 179 2.39 -17.83 -11.85
CA ARG A 179 3.78 -17.52 -11.49
C ARG A 179 4.57 -16.94 -12.66
N TYR A 180 5.15 -15.77 -12.46
CA TYR A 180 5.86 -15.03 -13.49
C TYR A 180 6.92 -14.11 -12.88
N TYR A 181 7.88 -13.68 -13.69
CA TYR A 181 8.75 -12.57 -13.33
C TYR A 181 8.17 -11.28 -13.91
N LEU A 182 8.26 -10.21 -13.13
CA LEU A 182 7.92 -8.86 -13.54
C LEU A 182 9.22 -8.05 -13.53
N VAL A 183 9.53 -7.41 -14.65
CA VAL A 183 10.72 -6.57 -14.81
C VAL A 183 10.26 -5.13 -14.96
N GLU A 184 10.71 -4.24 -14.09
CA GLU A 184 10.42 -2.81 -14.14
C GLU A 184 11.70 -1.98 -13.97
N VAL A 185 11.63 -0.70 -14.33
CA VAL A 185 12.70 0.27 -14.07
C VAL A 185 12.17 1.30 -13.08
N ARG A 186 12.95 1.59 -12.03
CA ARG A 186 12.64 2.59 -11.01
C ARG A 186 13.67 3.69 -10.99
N GLN A 187 13.22 4.92 -10.89
CA GLN A 187 14.08 6.10 -10.82
C GLN A 187 13.80 6.91 -9.56
N LYS A 188 14.87 7.34 -8.88
CA LYS A 188 14.82 8.26 -7.75
C LYS A 188 14.33 9.64 -8.18
N SER A 189 13.01 9.79 -8.30
CA SER A 189 12.35 11.02 -8.73
C SER A 189 11.00 11.16 -8.03
N GLY A 190 10.52 12.39 -7.85
CA GLY A 190 9.24 12.64 -7.16
C GLY A 190 9.20 11.99 -5.77
N PHE A 191 8.18 11.18 -5.51
CA PHE A 191 8.01 10.42 -4.27
C PHE A 191 9.04 9.28 -4.10
N ASP A 192 9.61 8.79 -5.20
CA ASP A 192 10.64 7.76 -5.21
C ASP A 192 12.06 8.30 -4.97
N LYS A 193 12.22 9.60 -4.67
CA LYS A 193 13.55 10.21 -4.42
C LYS A 193 14.36 9.54 -3.30
N TYR A 194 13.70 8.86 -2.35
CA TYR A 194 14.35 8.11 -1.26
C TYR A 194 14.39 6.60 -1.46
N LEU A 195 14.12 6.09 -2.67
CA LEU A 195 14.44 4.70 -2.98
C LEU A 195 15.93 4.43 -2.70
N PRO A 196 16.31 3.19 -2.32
CA PRO A 196 17.70 2.85 -2.08
C PRO A 196 18.57 3.19 -3.29
N GLU A 197 18.15 2.74 -4.48
CA GLU A 197 18.83 2.96 -5.75
C GLU A 197 17.82 3.16 -6.90
N SER A 198 18.29 3.77 -8.00
CA SER A 198 17.59 3.71 -9.29
C SER A 198 18.09 2.47 -10.04
N GLY A 199 17.22 1.74 -10.74
CA GLY A 199 17.67 0.58 -11.49
C GLY A 199 16.54 -0.31 -11.99
N VAL A 200 16.93 -1.50 -12.42
CA VAL A 200 16.01 -2.56 -12.85
C VAL A 200 15.63 -3.40 -11.64
N LEU A 201 14.33 -3.56 -11.41
CA LEU A 201 13.80 -4.53 -10.46
C LEU A 201 13.27 -5.73 -11.22
N ILE A 202 13.63 -6.92 -10.76
CA ILE A 202 13.10 -8.19 -11.25
C ILE A 202 12.41 -8.85 -10.07
N THR A 203 11.09 -8.89 -10.12
CA THR A 203 10.24 -9.41 -9.05
C THR A 203 9.65 -10.74 -9.46
N LEU A 204 9.73 -11.74 -8.61
CA LEU A 204 9.00 -12.98 -8.75
C LEU A 204 7.61 -12.82 -8.16
N VAL A 205 6.59 -13.01 -9.00
CA VAL A 205 5.19 -13.04 -8.58
C VAL A 205 4.70 -14.49 -8.54
N ASN A 206 3.95 -14.83 -7.49
CA ASN A 206 3.24 -16.08 -7.33
C ASN A 206 1.85 -15.81 -6.72
N GLU A 207 0.84 -15.71 -7.58
CA GLU A 207 -0.55 -15.37 -7.25
C GLU A 207 -1.25 -16.44 -6.41
N LYS A 208 -0.67 -17.64 -6.28
CA LYS A 208 -1.21 -18.72 -5.46
C LYS A 208 -0.82 -18.60 -3.99
N LEU A 209 0.13 -17.72 -3.68
CA LEU A 209 0.58 -17.47 -2.31
C LEU A 209 -0.31 -16.42 -1.65
N PRO A 210 -0.65 -16.58 -0.36
CA PRO A 210 -1.39 -15.57 0.37
C PRO A 210 -0.56 -14.29 0.57
N PRO A 211 -1.20 -13.15 0.91
CA PRO A 211 -0.52 -11.96 1.41
C PRO A 211 0.55 -12.26 2.45
N GLN A 212 1.59 -11.42 2.49
CA GLN A 212 2.71 -11.52 3.43
C GLN A 212 3.55 -12.83 3.39
N SER A 213 3.31 -13.72 2.42
CA SER A 213 4.05 -14.99 2.25
C SER A 213 5.07 -14.99 1.11
N GLY A 214 5.33 -13.80 0.53
CA GLY A 214 6.24 -13.62 -0.60
C GLY A 214 5.56 -13.93 -1.93
N MET A 215 4.27 -13.56 -2.06
CA MET A 215 3.53 -13.59 -3.33
C MET A 215 4.10 -12.62 -4.37
N VAL A 216 4.82 -11.59 -3.93
CA VAL A 216 5.58 -10.64 -4.75
C VAL A 216 6.90 -10.41 -4.02
N ARG A 217 8.06 -10.73 -4.61
CA ARG A 217 9.38 -10.63 -3.96
C ARG A 217 10.56 -10.57 -4.91
#